data_AF-A0AAU6WYE8-F1
#
_entry.id   AF-A0AAU6WYE8-F1
#
_cell.length_a   1.000
_cell.length_b   1.000
_cell.length_c   1.000
_cell.angle_alpha   90.00
_cell.angle_beta   90.00
_cell.angle_gamma   90.00
#
_symmetry.space_group_name_H-M   'P 1'
#
loop_
_entity.id
_entity.type
_entity.pdbx_description
1 polymer ?
#
loop_
_entity_poly.entity_id
_entity_poly.type
_entity_poly.pdbx_seq_one_letter_code
_entity_poly.pdbx_strand_id
1 'polypeptide(L)' 'MDFLSYEKRLNYILELMSKGRFGSLEAAALRFGCSSRTVKRMLNVLREKGHDIRYNRQQKKYFIKKDQ' A
#
# COMPACT_ATOMS: atom_id res chain seq x y z
N MET A 1 13.84 13.08 -5.14
CA MET A 1 13.10 11.84 -4.80
C MET A 1 13.90 10.69 -5.37
N ASP A 2 14.81 10.12 -4.57
CA ASP A 2 15.64 9.01 -5.03
C ASP A 2 14.77 7.80 -5.36
N PHE A 3 14.96 7.25 -6.55
CA PHE A 3 14.26 6.07 -7.05
C PHE A 3 14.34 4.90 -6.04
N LEU A 4 15.49 4.76 -5.37
CA LEU A 4 15.75 3.76 -4.35
C LEU A 4 14.78 3.85 -3.15
N SER A 5 14.34 5.07 -2.79
CA SER A 5 13.39 5.28 -1.70
C SER A 5 11.95 4.96 -2.12
N TYR A 6 11.61 5.09 -3.40
CA TYR A 6 10.27 4.80 -3.88
C TYR A 6 9.96 3.30 -3.88
N GLU A 7 10.87 2.47 -4.40
CA GLU A 7 10.69 1.02 -4.37
C GLU A 7 10.72 0.45 -2.95
N LYS A 8 11.58 0.97 -2.07
CA LYS A 8 11.58 0.59 -0.65
C LYS A 8 10.22 0.87 0.00
N ARG A 9 9.58 2.01 -0.32
CA ARG A 9 8.23 2.33 0.18
C ARG A 9 7.18 1.36 -0.37
N LEU A 10 7.23 1.02 -1.66
CA LEU A 10 6.33 0.04 -2.25
C LEU A 10 6.46 -1.34 -1.59
N ASN A 11 7.69 -1.82 -1.40
CA ASN A 11 7.95 -3.10 -0.72
C ASN A 11 7.51 -3.07 0.73
N TYR A 12 7.72 -1.96 1.45
CA TYR A 12 7.26 -1.81 2.82
C TYR A 12 5.72 -1.79 2.91
N ILE A 13 5.03 -1.15 1.95
CA ILE A 13 3.57 -1.20 1.83
C ILE A 13 3.07 -2.63 1.63
N LEU A 14 3.73 -3.41 0.75
CA LEU A 14 3.42 -4.84 0.55
C LEU A 14 3.63 -5.63 1.84
N GLU A 15 4.73 -5.41 2.54
CA GLU A 15 5.03 -6.09 3.81
C GLU A 15 3.96 -5.79 4.88
N LEU A 16 3.56 -4.51 5.00
CA LEU A 16 2.49 -4.11 5.91
C LEU A 16 1.16 -4.77 5.57
N MET A 17 0.81 -4.85 4.28
CA MET A 17 -0.40 -5.53 3.83
C MET A 17 -0.33 -7.04 4.08
N SER A 18 0.81 -7.66 3.81
CA SER A 18 1.04 -9.10 4.08
C SER A 18 0.95 -9.42 5.57
N LYS A 19 1.39 -8.51 6.44
CA LYS A 19 1.28 -8.63 7.91
C LYS A 19 -0.10 -8.23 8.46
N GLY A 20 -1.04 -7.81 7.60
CA GLY A 20 -2.35 -7.29 8.02
C GLY A 20 -2.30 -5.99 8.84
N ARG A 21 -1.15 -5.29 8.81
CA ARG A 21 -0.89 -4.04 9.54
C ARG A 21 -1.09 -2.79 8.68
N PHE A 22 -1.46 -2.97 7.42
CA PHE A 22 -1.84 -1.85 6.56
C PHE A 22 -3.20 -1.31 7.01
N GLY A 23 -3.17 -0.15 7.66
CA GLY A 23 -4.36 0.55 8.15
C GLY A 23 -5.07 1.32 7.03
N SER A 24 -5.43 2.57 7.32
CA SER A 24 -6.02 3.49 6.36
C SER A 24 -4.95 4.16 5.48
N LEU A 25 -5.39 4.72 4.34
CA LEU A 25 -4.53 5.53 3.48
C LEU A 25 -3.91 6.72 4.21
N GLU A 26 -4.66 7.33 5.13
CA GLU A 26 -4.23 8.47 5.93
C GLU A 26 -3.14 8.08 6.93
N ALA A 27 -3.28 6.94 7.59
CA ALA A 27 -2.25 6.42 8.49
C ALA A 27 -0.94 6.09 7.75
N ALA A 28 -1.07 5.50 6.56
CA ALA A 28 0.07 5.25 5.68
C ALA A 28 0.71 6.58 5.23
N ALA A 29 -0.10 7.54 4.77
CA ALA A 29 0.32 8.86 4.34
C ALA A 29 1.12 9.58 5.45
N LEU A 30 0.60 9.59 6.68
CA LEU A 30 1.27 10.16 7.84
C LEU A 30 2.62 9.48 8.12
N ARG A 31 2.67 8.14 8.08
CA ARG A 31 3.91 7.37 8.32
C ARG A 31 4.97 7.62 7.25
N PHE A 32 4.57 7.78 6.00
CA PHE A 32 5.48 8.06 4.89
C PHE A 32 5.79 9.56 4.73
N GLY A 33 5.14 10.44 5.51
CA GLY A 33 5.23 11.89 5.35
C GLY A 33 4.80 12.35 3.96
N CYS A 34 3.82 11.67 3.34
CA CYS A 34 3.35 11.97 1.99
C CYS A 34 1.84 12.11 1.94
N SER A 35 1.29 12.68 0.86
CA SER A 35 -0.15 12.84 0.73
C SER A 35 -0.85 11.49 0.47
N SER A 36 -2.09 11.35 0.90
CA SER A 36 -2.93 10.17 0.61
C SER A 36 -3.03 9.87 -0.89
N ARG A 37 -2.96 10.89 -1.75
CA ARG A 37 -2.89 10.77 -3.21
C ARG A 37 -1.65 10.00 -3.68
N THR A 38 -0.50 10.22 -3.03
CA THR A 38 0.75 9.54 -3.33
C THR A 38 0.67 8.07 -2.92
N VAL A 39 0.12 7.77 -1.75
CA VAL A 39 -0.14 6.39 -1.32
C VAL A 39 -1.09 5.69 -2.29
N LYS A 40 -2.16 6.37 -2.74
CA LYS A 40 -3.09 5.83 -3.73
C LYS A 40 -2.41 5.52 -5.07
N ARG A 41 -1.49 6.39 -5.53
CA ARG A 41 -0.63 6.12 -6.69
C ARG A 41 0.27 4.90 -6.46
N MET A 42 0.90 4.79 -5.30
CA MET A 42 1.72 3.63 -4.94
C MET A 42 0.93 2.32 -4.98
N LEU A 43 -0.31 2.32 -4.47
CA LEU A 43 -1.19 1.15 -4.54
C LEU A 43 -1.58 0.80 -5.97
N ASN A 44 -1.81 1.79 -6.83
CA ASN A 44 -2.06 1.53 -8.26
C ASN A 44 -0.84 0.90 -8.93
N VAL A 45 0.36 1.41 -8.68
CA VAL A 45 1.59 0.81 -9.21
C VAL A 45 1.75 -0.64 -8.74
N LEU A 46 1.41 -0.95 -7.48
CA LEU A 46 1.42 -2.32 -6.99
C LEU A 46 0.39 -3.22 -7.69
N ARG A 47 -0.79 -2.68 -8.04
CA ARG A 47 -1.78 -3.40 -8.86
C ARG A 47 -1.29 -3.66 -10.26
N GLU A 48 -0.64 -2.67 -10.89
CA GLU A 48 -0.02 -2.81 -12.21
C GLU A 48 1.13 -3.83 -12.21
N LYS A 49 1.85 -3.95 -11.08
CA LYS A 49 2.86 -5.00 -10.87
C LYS A 49 2.27 -6.41 -10.67
N GLY A 50 0.94 -6.57 -10.66
CA GLY A 50 0.26 -7.86 -10.56
C GLY A 50 -0.22 -8.24 -9.15
N HIS A 51 -0.16 -7.33 -8.17
CA HIS A 51 -0.71 -7.60 -6.84
C HIS A 51 -2.21 -7.27 -6.77
N ASP A 52 -3.07 -8.25 -6.46
CA ASP A 52 -4.52 -8.02 -6.30
C ASP A 52 -4.81 -7.36 -4.94
N ILE A 53 -4.67 -6.02 -4.89
CA ILE A 53 -4.95 -5.20 -3.70
C ILE A 53 -6.42 -4.81 -3.67
N ARG A 54 -7.15 -5.38 -2.71
CA ARG A 54 -8.57 -5.11 -2.47
C ARG A 54 -8.78 -4.30 -1.21
N TYR A 55 -9.85 -3.52 -1.21
CA TYR A 55 -10.29 -2.72 -0.08
C TYR A 55 -11.45 -3.42 0.62
N ASN A 56 -11.32 -3.70 1.91
CA ASN A 56 -12.40 -4.24 2.72
C ASN A 56 -13.19 -3.09 3.32
N ARG A 57 -14.46 -2.93 2.92
CA ARG A 57 -15.33 -1.92 3.52
C ARG A 57 -15.66 -2.22 4.98
N GLN A 58 -15.79 -3.50 5.36
CA GLN A 58 -16.17 -3.91 6.71
C GLN A 58 -15.05 -3.60 7.71
N GLN A 59 -13.80 -3.87 7.33
CA GLN A 59 -12.63 -3.63 8.19
C GLN A 59 -11.97 -2.25 7.95
N LYS A 60 -12.40 -1.51 6.92
CA LYS A 60 -11.77 -0.27 6.44
C LYS A 60 -10.26 -0.40 6.19
N LYS A 61 -9.83 -1.57 5.72
CA LYS A 61 -8.42 -1.93 5.51
C LYS A 61 -8.18 -2.43 4.09
N TYR A 62 -6.95 -2.27 3.61
CA TYR A 62 -6.51 -2.87 2.36
C TYR A 62 -5.81 -4.19 2.65
N PHE A 63 -6.07 -5.18 1.81
CA PHE A 63 -5.49 -6.50 1.90
C PHE A 63 -5.06 -6.95 0.51
N ILE A 64 -3.97 -7.72 0.47
CA ILE A 64 -3.52 -8.38 -0.74
C ILE A 64 -4.25 -9.72 -0.79
N LYS A 65 -5.08 -9.91 -1.81
CA LYS A 65 -5.59 -11.23 -2.14
C LYS A 65 -4.44 -11.96 -2.84
N LYS A 66 -3.76 -12.86 -2.14
CA LYS A 66 -2.93 -13.85 -2.82
C LYS A 66 -3.89 -14.78 -3.54
N ASP A 67 -3.87 -14.73 -4.87
CA ASP A 67 -4.40 -15.84 -5.65
C ASP A 67 -3.54 -17.06 -5.31
N GLN A 68 -4.21 -18.11 -4.87
CA GLN A 68 -3.59 -19.31 -4.30
C GLN A 68 -3.21 -20.28 -5.40
#